data_AF-A0A668AAI9-F1
#
_entry.id   AF-A0A668AAI9-F1
#
_cell.length_a   1.000
_cell.length_b   1.000
_cell.length_c   1.000
_cell.angle_alpha   90.00
_cell.angle_beta   90.00
_cell.angle_gamma   90.00
#
_symmetry.space_group_name_H-M   'P 1'
#
loop_
_entity.id
_entity.type
_entity.pdbx_description
1 polymer ?
#
loop_
_entity_poly.entity_id
_entity_poly.type
_entity_poly.pdbx_seq_one_letter_code
_entity_poly.pdbx_strand_id
1 'polypeptide(L)'
;MGGEQTRRRPTLPSAHILAMHIQQLEIGAFTLTTGAYKWTKLRNIAKVVSQVHAFQEAVYPYRPDRELQMYLRVRIAQLSTADIHLLAAGNDANFQPSTERHTRRIQDTLRRVKASFH
;
A
#
# COMPACT_ATOMS: atom_id res chain seq x y z
N MET A 1 27.93 19.13 13.54
CA MET A 1 26.60 19.23 14.18
C MET A 1 25.78 18.04 13.71
N GLY A 2 25.82 16.95 14.47
CA GLY A 2 25.11 15.71 14.14
C GLY A 2 23.66 15.82 14.56
N GLY A 3 22.77 15.98 13.58
CA GLY A 3 21.35 15.77 13.83
C GLY A 3 21.15 14.29 14.15
N GLU A 4 20.64 14.01 15.34
CA GLU A 4 20.16 12.69 15.71
C GLU A 4 19.22 12.20 14.60
N GLN A 5 19.69 11.26 13.78
CA GLN A 5 18.80 10.46 12.95
C GLN A 5 17.92 9.70 13.93
N THR A 6 16.74 10.26 14.22
CA THR A 6 15.68 9.56 14.92
C THR A 6 15.53 8.23 14.19
N ARG A 7 16.03 7.13 14.79
CA ARG A 7 16.10 5.81 14.15
C ARG A 7 14.69 5.47 13.69
N ARG A 8 14.42 5.68 12.40
CA ARG A 8 13.09 5.52 11.82
C ARG A 8 12.76 4.04 11.94
N ARG A 9 11.67 3.73 12.64
CA ARG A 9 11.24 2.33 12.78
C ARG A 9 11.01 1.76 11.38
N PRO A 10 11.51 0.54 11.10
CA PRO A 10 11.30 -0.10 9.82
C PRO A 10 9.81 -0.31 9.58
N THR A 11 9.33 0.05 8.40
CA THR A 11 7.92 -0.04 8.01
C THR A 11 7.82 -0.60 6.59
N LEU A 12 6.82 -1.45 6.36
CA LEU A 12 6.53 -2.02 5.04
C LEU A 12 5.23 -1.39 4.52
N PRO A 13 5.31 -0.33 3.70
CA PRO A 13 4.13 0.28 3.08
C PRO A 13 3.54 -0.65 2.01
N SER A 14 2.25 -0.46 1.72
CA SER A 14 1.61 -1.14 0.57
C SER A 14 2.18 -0.62 -0.75
N ALA A 15 2.88 -1.48 -1.48
CA ALA A 15 3.42 -1.16 -2.80
C ALA A 15 2.33 -0.73 -3.80
N HIS A 16 1.14 -1.32 -3.70
CA HIS A 16 0.01 -0.98 -4.58
C HIS A 16 -0.45 0.47 -4.40
N ILE A 17 -0.53 0.96 -3.16
CA ILE A 17 -0.93 2.36 -2.88
C ILE A 17 0.10 3.34 -3.44
N LEU A 18 1.39 3.03 -3.27
CA LEU A 18 2.48 3.86 -3.79
C LEU A 18 2.47 3.88 -5.34
N ALA A 19 2.25 2.73 -5.97
CA ALA A 19 2.12 2.63 -7.42
C ALA A 19 0.93 3.43 -7.95
N MET A 20 -0.24 3.33 -7.31
CA MET A 20 -1.41 4.15 -7.66
C MET A 20 -1.12 5.64 -7.53
N HIS A 21 -0.38 6.04 -6.48
CA HIS A 21 -0.03 7.45 -6.28
C HIS A 21 0.89 7.97 -7.37
N ILE A 22 1.88 7.18 -7.79
CA ILE A 22 2.74 7.51 -8.95
C ILE A 22 1.88 7.60 -10.20
N GLN A 23 1.06 6.60 -10.49
CA GLN A 23 0.18 6.59 -11.67
C GLN A 23 -0.69 7.85 -11.75
N GLN A 24 -1.28 8.29 -10.63
CA GLN A 24 -2.05 9.53 -10.56
C GLN A 24 -1.22 10.77 -10.93
N LEU A 25 0.04 10.83 -10.50
CA LEU A 25 0.97 11.92 -10.87
C LEU A 25 1.37 11.86 -12.34
N GLU A 26 1.40 10.67 -12.95
CA GLU A 26 1.76 10.46 -14.35
C GLU A 26 0.64 10.85 -15.33
N ILE A 27 -0.62 10.95 -14.90
CA ILE A 27 -1.74 11.37 -15.76
C ILE A 27 -1.47 12.74 -16.41
N GLY A 28 -1.77 12.85 -17.71
CA GLY A 28 -1.58 14.05 -18.51
C GLY A 28 -0.15 14.28 -19.01
N ALA A 29 0.05 15.28 -19.87
CA ALA A 29 1.34 15.51 -20.54
C ALA A 29 2.48 15.87 -19.58
N PHE A 30 3.68 15.31 -19.81
CA PHE A 30 4.92 15.63 -19.11
C PHE A 30 5.66 16.84 -19.67
N THR A 31 5.39 17.19 -20.91
CA THR A 31 6.01 18.30 -21.62
C THR A 31 5.00 19.43 -21.82
N LEU A 32 5.54 20.64 -21.95
CA LEU A 32 4.83 21.80 -22.45
C LEU A 32 4.78 21.75 -23.98
N THR A 33 3.97 22.61 -24.60
CA THR A 33 3.93 22.78 -26.07
C THR A 33 5.28 23.20 -26.65
N THR A 34 6.14 23.81 -25.82
CA THR A 34 7.53 24.15 -26.16
C THR A 34 8.50 22.97 -26.14
N GLY A 35 8.04 21.77 -25.74
CA GLY A 35 8.88 20.58 -25.55
C GLY A 35 9.58 20.51 -24.18
N ALA A 36 9.59 21.60 -23.40
CA ALA A 36 10.20 21.60 -22.07
C ALA A 36 9.42 20.73 -21.07
N TYR A 37 10.13 20.06 -20.15
CA TYR A 37 9.49 19.24 -19.12
C TYR A 37 8.82 20.08 -18.03
N LYS A 38 7.67 19.60 -17.56
CA LYS A 38 6.95 20.18 -16.42
C LYS A 38 7.70 19.85 -15.13
N TRP A 39 8.54 20.77 -14.67
CA TRP A 39 9.37 20.60 -13.47
C TRP A 39 8.56 20.27 -12.21
N THR A 40 7.39 20.86 -12.03
CA THR A 40 6.49 20.56 -10.88
C THR A 40 6.09 19.10 -10.85
N LYS A 41 5.78 18.51 -12.02
CA LYS A 41 5.42 17.09 -12.15
C LYS A 41 6.59 16.18 -11.82
N LEU A 42 7.77 16.44 -12.39
CA LEU A 42 8.99 15.70 -12.08
C LEU A 42 9.33 15.76 -10.59
N ARG A 43 9.25 16.94 -9.99
CA ARG A 43 9.51 17.15 -8.55
C ARG A 43 8.54 16.36 -7.67
N ASN A 44 7.25 16.31 -8.04
CA ASN A 44 6.26 15.57 -7.26
C ASN A 44 6.49 14.06 -7.33
N ILE A 45 6.78 13.51 -8.51
CA ILE A 45 7.13 12.09 -8.67
C ILE A 45 8.39 11.77 -7.87
N ALA A 46 9.42 12.60 -7.98
CA ALA A 46 10.67 12.43 -7.25
C ALA A 46 10.46 12.36 -5.73
N LYS A 47 9.55 13.18 -5.17
CA LYS A 47 9.22 13.11 -3.73
C LYS A 47 8.68 11.74 -3.32
N VAL A 48 7.79 11.15 -4.11
CA VAL A 48 7.23 9.82 -3.83
C VAL A 48 8.34 8.77 -3.91
N VAL A 49 9.19 8.83 -4.92
CA VAL A 49 10.34 7.92 -5.06
C VAL A 49 11.31 8.05 -3.88
N SER A 50 11.58 9.27 -3.41
CA SER A 50 12.39 9.49 -2.20
C SER A 50 11.76 8.90 -0.94
N GLN A 51 10.43 8.91 -0.82
CA GLN A 51 9.74 8.24 0.30
C GLN A 51 9.91 6.72 0.21
N VAL A 52 9.74 6.14 -0.98
CA VAL A 52 10.00 4.70 -1.21
C VAL A 52 11.42 4.34 -0.80
N HIS A 53 12.40 5.15 -1.20
CA HIS A 53 13.80 4.94 -0.82
C HIS A 53 14.00 4.98 0.70
N ALA A 54 13.40 5.96 1.38
CA ALA A 54 13.48 6.06 2.84
C ALA A 54 12.89 4.84 3.57
N PHE A 55 11.92 4.14 2.99
CA PHE A 55 11.41 2.88 3.55
C PHE A 55 12.38 1.72 3.36
N GLN A 56 13.19 1.73 2.31
CA GLN A 56 14.19 0.70 2.02
C GLN A 56 15.44 0.82 2.91
N GLU A 57 15.78 2.04 3.34
CA GLU A 57 16.93 2.29 4.22
C GLU A 57 16.73 1.69 5.63
N ALA A 58 15.49 1.60 6.11
CA ALA A 58 15.17 1.08 7.42
C ALA A 58 15.04 -0.45 7.40
N VAL A 59 16.10 -1.15 7.81
CA VAL A 59 16.13 -2.62 7.88
C VAL A 59 15.51 -3.13 9.18
N TYR A 60 14.72 -4.20 9.09
CA TYR A 60 14.20 -4.88 10.28
C TYR A 60 15.31 -5.59 11.07
N PRO A 61 15.33 -5.49 12.41
CA PRO A 61 16.38 -6.08 13.24
C PRO A 61 16.24 -7.60 13.42
N TYR A 62 15.42 -8.28 12.61
CA TYR A 62 15.21 -9.72 12.73
C TYR A 62 16.38 -10.50 12.15
N ARG A 63 16.78 -11.56 12.85
CA ARG A 63 17.76 -12.51 12.31
C ARG A 63 17.09 -13.37 11.23
N PRO A 64 17.77 -13.65 10.11
CA PRO A 64 17.21 -14.49 9.06
C PRO A 64 17.19 -15.96 9.51
N ASP A 65 16.00 -16.54 9.58
CA ASP A 65 15.80 -17.99 9.67
C ASP A 65 15.55 -18.55 8.26
N ARG A 66 16.54 -19.25 7.71
CA ARG A 66 16.49 -19.73 6.33
C ARG A 66 15.53 -20.91 6.14
N GLU A 67 15.41 -21.78 7.13
CA GLU A 67 14.51 -22.94 7.06
C GLU A 67 13.06 -22.47 7.07
N LEU A 68 12.73 -21.58 8.01
CA LEU A 68 11.41 -20.97 8.08
C LEU A 68 11.07 -20.20 6.80
N GLN A 69 12.02 -19.42 6.25
CA GLN A 69 11.80 -18.70 4.99
C GLN A 69 11.52 -19.65 3.82
N MET A 70 12.26 -20.75 3.70
CA MET A 70 12.01 -21.74 2.64
C MET A 70 10.64 -22.40 2.81
N TYR A 71 10.31 -22.83 4.02
CA TYR A 71 9.00 -23.41 4.34
C TYR A 71 7.86 -22.46 3.97
N LEU A 72 7.95 -21.19 4.38
CA LEU A 72 6.94 -20.18 4.06
C LEU A 72 6.83 -19.93 2.55
N ARG A 73 7.96 -19.85 1.82
CA ARG A 73 7.94 -19.66 0.36
C ARG A 73 7.24 -20.81 -0.36
N VAL A 74 7.56 -22.06 0.01
CA VAL A 74 6.89 -23.25 -0.56
C VAL A 74 5.40 -23.21 -0.25
N ARG A 75 5.03 -22.89 0.99
CA ARG A 75 3.62 -22.84 1.39
C ARG A 75 2.84 -21.74 0.67
N ILE A 76 3.43 -20.55 0.52
CA ILE A 76 2.84 -19.45 -0.25
C ILE A 76 2.63 -19.86 -1.70
N ALA A 77 3.62 -20.50 -2.34
CA ALA A 77 3.49 -20.96 -3.72
C ALA A 77 2.36 -21.98 -3.88
N GLN A 78 2.28 -22.97 -2.98
CA GLN A 78 1.21 -23.98 -2.98
C GLN A 78 -0.18 -23.37 -2.81
N LEU A 79 -0.30 -22.31 -2.00
CA LEU A 79 -1.58 -21.66 -1.72
C LEU A 79 -1.89 -20.48 -2.64
N SER A 80 -0.97 -20.07 -3.52
CA SER A 80 -1.12 -18.89 -4.35
C SER A 80 -2.31 -18.95 -5.31
N THR A 81 -2.73 -20.15 -5.69
CA THR A 81 -3.89 -20.40 -6.56
C THR A 81 -5.10 -20.92 -5.80
N ALA A 82 -5.02 -21.05 -4.47
CA ALA A 82 -6.11 -21.56 -3.68
C ALA A 82 -7.19 -20.48 -3.49
N ASP A 83 -8.46 -20.87 -3.64
CA ASP A 83 -9.58 -19.97 -3.38
C ASP A 83 -9.70 -19.71 -1.87
N ILE A 84 -9.29 -18.51 -1.46
CA ILE A 84 -9.27 -18.09 -0.05
C ILE A 84 -10.68 -18.08 0.53
N HIS A 85 -11.71 -17.81 -0.27
CA HIS A 85 -13.10 -17.83 0.21
C HIS A 85 -13.57 -19.26 0.48
N LEU A 86 -13.17 -20.21 -0.36
CA LEU A 86 -13.45 -21.64 -0.16
C LEU A 86 -12.70 -22.19 1.06
N LEU A 87 -11.43 -21.78 1.25
CA LEU A 87 -10.63 -22.11 2.43
C LEU A 87 -11.19 -21.49 3.73
N ALA A 88 -11.78 -20.29 3.65
CA ALA A 88 -12.37 -19.60 4.80
C ALA A 88 -13.73 -20.18 5.20
N ALA A 89 -14.55 -20.64 4.24
CA ALA A 89 -15.84 -21.29 4.51
C ALA A 89 -15.71 -22.60 5.30
N GLY A 90 -14.54 -23.25 5.26
CA GLY A 90 -14.23 -24.41 6.11
C GLY A 90 -13.63 -24.06 7.47
N ASN A 91 -13.36 -22.77 7.74
CA ASN A 91 -12.63 -22.30 8.93
C ASN A 91 -13.28 -21.03 9.51
N ASP A 92 -14.59 -21.11 9.80
CA ASP A 92 -15.44 -20.01 10.30
C ASP A 92 -14.93 -19.30 11.55
N ALA A 93 -13.99 -19.90 12.29
CA ALA A 93 -13.43 -19.32 13.52
C ALA A 93 -12.48 -18.13 13.27
N ASN A 94 -11.87 -18.00 12.08
CA ASN A 94 -10.78 -17.05 11.83
C ASN A 94 -11.13 -15.86 10.92
N PHE A 95 -12.33 -15.81 10.34
CA PHE A 95 -12.75 -14.71 9.46
C PHE A 95 -13.87 -13.89 10.10
N GLN A 96 -13.52 -12.73 10.66
CA GLN A 96 -14.50 -11.67 10.90
C GLN A 96 -14.65 -10.83 9.61
N PRO A 97 -15.86 -10.72 9.01
CA PRO A 97 -16.13 -9.81 7.90
C PRO A 97 -16.18 -8.36 8.42
N SER A 98 -15.01 -7.82 8.79
CA SER A 98 -14.86 -6.47 9.32
C SER A 98 -15.03 -5.40 8.23
N THR A 99 -14.71 -5.74 6.98
CA THR A 99 -14.88 -4.87 5.79
C THR A 99 -16.34 -4.58 5.49
N GLU A 100 -17.26 -5.53 5.70
CA GLU A 100 -18.70 -5.28 5.49
C GLU A 100 -19.25 -4.25 6.48
N ARG A 101 -18.85 -4.29 7.76
CA ARG A 101 -19.31 -3.30 8.74
C ARG A 101 -18.79 -1.90 8.42
N HIS A 102 -17.54 -1.77 7.98
CA HIS A 102 -16.97 -0.46 7.67
C HIS A 102 -17.58 0.13 6.39
N THR A 103 -17.74 -0.67 5.35
CA THR A 103 -18.36 -0.26 4.08
C THR A 103 -19.83 0.11 4.25
N ARG A 104 -20.61 -0.67 5.02
CA ARG A 104 -22.00 -0.32 5.36
C ARG A 104 -22.09 1.01 6.10
N ARG A 105 -21.19 1.25 7.06
CA ARG A 105 -21.15 2.51 7.83
C ARG A 105 -20.83 3.73 6.94
N ILE A 106 -19.92 3.58 5.97
CA ILE A 106 -19.61 4.63 4.98
C ILE A 106 -20.80 4.86 4.05
N GLN A 107 -21.45 3.80 3.56
CA GLN A 107 -22.65 3.91 2.73
C GLN A 107 -23.80 4.61 3.47
N ASP A 108 -24.00 4.30 4.75
CA ASP A 108 -25.03 4.91 5.58
C ASP A 108 -24.76 6.40 5.87
N THR A 109 -23.49 6.80 5.99
CA THR A 109 -23.12 8.21 6.08
C THR A 109 -23.35 8.95 4.76
N LEU A 110 -23.02 8.34 3.62
CA LEU A 110 -23.25 8.94 2.30
C LEU A 110 -24.75 9.06 1.98
N ARG A 111 -25.57 8.08 2.37
CA ARG A 111 -27.03 8.16 2.24
C ARG A 111 -27.63 9.29 3.08
N ARG A 112 -27.18 9.46 4.34
CA ARG A 112 -27.64 10.56 5.21
C ARG A 112 -27.26 11.92 4.66
N VAL A 113 -26.04 12.08 4.16
CA VAL A 113 -25.60 13.32 3.51
C VAL A 113 -26.44 13.61 2.28
N LYS A 114 -26.73 12.62 1.44
CA LYS A 114 -27.62 12.77 0.26
C LYS A 114 -29.04 13.20 0.64
N ALA A 115 -29.59 12.67 1.73
CA ALA A 115 -30.93 13.05 2.22
C ALA A 115 -30.98 14.46 2.84
N SER A 116 -29.81 15.05 3.17
CA SER A 116 -29.72 16.40 3.74
C SER A 116 -29.68 17.51 2.68
N PHE A 117 -29.62 17.14 1.39
CA PHE A 117 -29.59 18.06 0.25
C PHE A 117 -30.94 18.20 -0.46
N HIS A 118 -32.04 17.86 0.23
CA HIS A 118 -33.41 17.95 -0.28
C HIS A 118 -34.30 18.77 0.65
#